data_AF-A0A1S9M8D0-F1
#
_entry.id   AF-A0A1S9M8D0-F1
#
_cell.length_a   1.000
_cell.length_b   1.000
_cell.length_c   1.000
_cell.angle_alpha   90.00
_cell.angle_beta   90.00
_cell.angle_gamma   90.00
#
_symmetry.space_group_name_H-M   'P 1'
#
loop_
_entity.id
_entity.type
_entity.pdbx_description
1 polymer ?
#
loop_
_entity_poly.entity_id
_entity_poly.type
_entity_poly.pdbx_seq_one_letter_code
_entity_poly.pdbx_strand_id
1 'polypeptide(L)'
;MRDLIDAVASLRPGSDRAELIDQLRGLEDLKSAIAGAQARIAVAFDAVQRSTDAAAGVPADERGRGVAAQVALARRESPAKGSRLLGLAKALVTEMPRTLAA
;
A
#
# COMPACT_ATOMS: atom_id res chain seq x y z
N MET A 1 5.65 -0.47 14.42
CA MET A 1 5.87 0.31 13.17
C MET A 1 6.95 1.38 13.33
N ARG A 2 6.91 2.22 14.38
CA ARG A 2 7.96 3.22 14.64
C ARG A 2 9.34 2.57 14.81
N ASP A 3 9.46 1.56 15.64
CA ASP A 3 10.74 0.85 15.87
C ASP A 3 11.33 0.24 14.58
N LEU A 4 10.48 -0.30 13.70
CA LEU A 4 10.91 -0.83 12.40
C LEU A 4 11.42 0.30 11.48
N ILE A 5 10.75 1.44 11.47
CA ILE A 5 11.17 2.61 10.68
C ILE A 5 12.53 3.11 11.19
N ASP A 6 12.69 3.22 12.51
CA ASP A 6 13.93 3.70 13.12
C ASP A 6 15.08 2.72 12.86
N ALA A 7 14.81 1.41 12.94
CA ALA A 7 15.79 0.37 12.59
C ALA A 7 16.27 0.50 11.14
N VAL A 8 15.35 0.61 10.17
CA VAL A 8 15.69 0.77 8.75
C VAL A 8 16.42 2.09 8.50
N ALA A 9 16.02 3.19 9.16
CA ALA A 9 16.68 4.48 9.02
C ALA A 9 18.11 4.50 9.61
N SER A 10 18.37 3.64 10.59
CA SER A 10 19.69 3.50 11.24
C SER A 10 20.64 2.52 10.55
N LEU A 11 20.20 1.85 9.48
CA LEU A 11 20.96 0.80 8.80
C LEU A 11 22.25 1.38 8.22
N ARG A 12 23.40 0.82 8.63
CA ARG A 12 24.71 1.23 8.10
C ARG A 12 25.08 0.35 6.90
N PRO A 13 25.66 0.92 5.84
CA PRO A 13 26.16 0.14 4.72
C PRO A 13 27.15 -0.93 5.18
N GLY A 14 27.01 -2.13 4.63
CA GLY A 14 27.94 -3.22 4.84
C GLY A 14 29.38 -2.88 4.42
N SER A 15 30.32 -3.68 4.90
CA SER A 15 31.76 -3.46 4.70
C SER A 15 32.32 -4.13 3.44
N ASP A 16 31.55 -5.04 2.83
CA ASP A 16 31.94 -5.74 1.61
C ASP A 16 30.80 -5.83 0.57
N ARG A 17 31.17 -6.31 -0.63
CA ARG A 17 30.25 -6.41 -1.78
C ARG A 17 29.06 -7.34 -1.51
N ALA A 18 29.28 -8.48 -0.86
CA ALA A 18 28.22 -9.46 -0.63
C ALA A 18 27.20 -8.90 0.38
N GLU A 19 27.70 -8.31 1.46
CA GLU A 19 26.88 -7.69 2.49
C GLU A 19 26.03 -6.55 1.92
N LEU A 20 26.61 -5.68 1.08
CA LEU A 20 25.86 -4.59 0.43
C LEU A 20 24.73 -5.11 -0.48
N ILE A 21 24.97 -6.18 -1.23
CA ILE A 21 23.94 -6.78 -2.10
C ILE A 21 22.84 -7.44 -1.27
N ASP A 22 23.20 -8.12 -0.18
CA ASP A 22 22.23 -8.77 0.69
C ASP A 22 21.38 -7.75 1.47
N GLN A 23 21.98 -6.63 1.91
CA GLN A 23 21.22 -5.50 2.46
C GLN A 23 20.20 -4.95 1.46
N LEU A 24 20.61 -4.75 0.20
CA LEU A 24 19.70 -4.23 -0.83
C LEU A 24 18.54 -5.19 -1.09
N ARG A 25 18.80 -6.51 -1.17
CA ARG A 25 17.75 -7.53 -1.32
C ARG A 25 16.77 -7.51 -0.15
N GLY A 26 17.26 -7.47 1.08
CA GLY A 26 16.38 -7.41 2.25
C GLY A 26 15.51 -6.16 2.30
N LEU A 27 16.04 -5.00 1.86
CA LEU A 27 15.24 -3.78 1.73
C LEU A 27 14.18 -3.89 0.63
N GLU A 28 14.47 -4.56 -0.49
CA GLU A 28 13.51 -4.83 -1.55
C GLU A 28 12.39 -5.78 -1.08
N ASP A 29 12.72 -6.84 -0.35
CA ASP A 29 11.74 -7.77 0.23
C ASP A 29 10.82 -7.04 1.21
N LEU A 30 11.40 -6.20 2.08
CA LEU A 30 10.63 -5.36 3.00
C LEU A 30 9.73 -4.38 2.26
N LYS A 31 10.22 -3.74 1.19
CA LYS A 31 9.43 -2.83 0.35
C LYS A 31 8.25 -3.56 -0.30
N SER A 32 8.46 -4.76 -0.81
CA SER A 32 7.41 -5.61 -1.41
C SER A 32 6.35 -5.98 -0.38
N ALA A 33 6.76 -6.42 0.83
CA ALA A 33 5.84 -6.72 1.92
C ALA A 33 5.01 -5.49 2.35
N ILE A 34 5.64 -4.32 2.45
CA ILE A 34 4.95 -3.05 2.75
C ILE A 34 3.94 -2.71 1.64
N ALA A 35 4.34 -2.81 0.37
CA ALA A 35 3.47 -2.53 -0.76
C ALA A 35 2.24 -3.45 -0.78
N GLY A 36 2.43 -4.74 -0.47
CA GLY A 36 1.33 -5.69 -0.39
C GLY A 36 0.37 -5.40 0.78
N ALA A 37 0.92 -5.01 1.94
CA ALA A 37 0.09 -4.56 3.07
C ALA A 37 -0.70 -3.28 2.74
N GLN A 38 -0.07 -2.29 2.08
CA GLN A 38 -0.73 -1.08 1.61
C GLN A 38 -1.87 -1.38 0.64
N ALA A 39 -1.71 -2.34 -0.28
CA ALA A 39 -2.77 -2.77 -1.18
C ALA A 39 -3.98 -3.34 -0.43
N ARG A 40 -3.75 -4.27 0.52
CA ARG A 40 -4.83 -4.85 1.33
C ARG A 40 -5.57 -3.79 2.14
N ILE A 41 -4.84 -2.87 2.78
CA ILE A 41 -5.43 -1.77 3.56
C ILE A 41 -6.27 -0.85 2.65
N ALA A 42 -5.77 -0.51 1.46
CA ALA A 42 -6.50 0.34 0.53
C ALA A 42 -7.83 -0.27 0.06
N VAL A 43 -7.85 -1.58 -0.22
CA VAL A 43 -9.08 -2.31 -0.58
C VAL A 43 -10.05 -2.38 0.59
N ALA A 44 -9.57 -2.70 1.79
CA ALA A 44 -10.40 -2.71 3.00
C ALA A 44 -11.00 -1.33 3.28
N PHE A 45 -10.21 -0.26 3.13
CA PHE A 45 -10.68 1.11 3.30
C PHE A 45 -11.75 1.50 2.28
N ASP A 46 -11.58 1.15 0.99
CA ASP A 46 -12.61 1.37 -0.03
C ASP A 46 -13.93 0.66 0.32
N ALA A 47 -13.86 -0.58 0.81
CA ALA A 47 -15.04 -1.34 1.21
C ALA A 47 -15.76 -0.72 2.42
N VAL A 48 -15.01 -0.28 3.44
CA VAL A 48 -15.56 0.44 4.60
C VAL A 48 -16.22 1.74 4.15
N GLN A 49 -15.55 2.56 3.34
CA GLN A 49 -16.12 3.83 2.88
C GLN A 49 -17.41 3.62 2.09
N ARG A 50 -17.44 2.66 1.16
CA ARG A 50 -18.64 2.34 0.38
C ARG A 50 -19.80 1.87 1.25
N SER A 51 -19.51 1.12 2.31
CA SER A 51 -20.52 0.64 3.27
C SER A 51 -21.06 1.81 4.09
N THR A 52 -20.19 2.71 4.56
CA THR A 52 -20.57 3.94 5.26
C THR A 52 -21.43 4.84 4.37
N ASP A 53 -21.03 5.07 3.13
CA ASP A 53 -21.78 5.87 2.16
C ASP A 53 -23.18 5.26 1.89
N ALA A 54 -23.26 3.93 1.78
CA ALA A 54 -24.54 3.23 1.63
C ALA A 54 -25.46 3.43 2.84
N ALA A 55 -24.92 3.31 4.06
CA ALA A 55 -25.67 3.54 5.29
C ALA A 55 -26.14 5.01 5.43
N ALA A 56 -25.38 5.95 4.88
CA ALA A 56 -25.74 7.36 4.82
C ALA A 56 -26.71 7.72 3.67
N GLY A 57 -27.14 6.74 2.86
CA GLY A 57 -28.07 6.96 1.75
C GLY A 57 -27.46 7.59 0.50
N VAL A 58 -26.13 7.59 0.38
CA VAL A 58 -25.43 8.12 -0.82
C VAL A 58 -25.80 7.28 -2.05
N PRO A 59 -26.10 7.92 -3.21
CA PRO A 59 -26.37 7.23 -4.48
C PRO A 59 -25.26 6.24 -4.85
N ALA A 60 -25.63 5.08 -5.41
CA ALA A 60 -24.71 3.97 -5.62
C ALA A 60 -23.49 4.32 -6.50
N ASP A 61 -23.66 5.21 -7.47
CA ASP A 61 -22.65 5.74 -8.38
C ASP A 61 -21.71 6.77 -7.73
N GLU A 62 -22.10 7.37 -6.61
CA GLU A 62 -21.28 8.32 -5.85
C GLU A 62 -20.49 7.67 -4.70
N ARG A 63 -20.77 6.41 -4.34
CA ARG A 63 -20.11 5.72 -3.23
C ARG A 63 -18.62 5.49 -3.48
N GLY A 64 -17.81 5.77 -2.47
CA GLY A 64 -16.36 5.67 -2.52
C GLY A 64 -15.69 6.81 -3.31
N ARG A 65 -16.43 7.87 -3.66
CA ARG A 65 -15.86 9.05 -4.30
C ARG A 65 -14.81 9.67 -3.37
N GLY A 66 -13.61 9.93 -3.91
CA GLY A 66 -12.50 10.50 -3.15
C GLY A 66 -11.63 9.49 -2.38
N VAL A 67 -12.01 8.21 -2.29
CA VAL A 67 -11.19 7.17 -1.63
C VAL A 67 -9.77 7.12 -2.21
N ALA A 68 -9.65 7.13 -3.54
CA ALA A 68 -8.36 7.11 -4.22
C ALA A 68 -7.45 8.29 -3.81
N ALA A 69 -8.02 9.48 -3.63
CA ALA A 69 -7.28 10.66 -3.20
C ALA A 69 -6.84 10.56 -1.74
N GLN A 70 -7.70 10.02 -0.86
CA GLN A 70 -7.36 9.78 0.55
C GLN A 70 -6.24 8.72 0.69
N VAL A 71 -6.30 7.64 -0.09
CA VAL A 71 -5.25 6.62 -0.14
C VAL A 71 -3.93 7.21 -0.64
N ALA A 72 -3.95 8.04 -1.70
CA ALA A 72 -2.75 8.73 -2.17
C ALA A 72 -2.15 9.63 -1.09
N LEU A 73 -2.97 10.44 -0.44
CA LEU A 73 -2.53 11.34 0.63
C LEU A 73 -1.88 10.57 1.78
N ALA A 74 -2.51 9.47 2.23
CA ALA A 74 -1.97 8.62 3.28
C ALA A 74 -0.62 8.00 2.89
N ARG A 75 -0.42 7.70 1.59
CA ARG A 75 0.84 7.18 1.03
C ARG A 75 1.87 8.27 0.69
N ARG A 76 1.54 9.56 0.91
CA ARG A 76 2.34 10.73 0.50
C ARG A 76 2.59 10.78 -1.01
N GLU A 77 1.61 10.35 -1.79
CA GLU A 77 1.62 10.35 -3.25
C GLU A 77 0.68 11.42 -3.80
N SER A 78 0.90 11.82 -5.06
CA SER A 78 0.00 12.77 -5.70
C SER A 78 -1.40 12.17 -5.90
N PRO A 79 -2.49 12.98 -5.84
CA PRO A 79 -3.85 12.48 -6.06
C PRO A 79 -4.01 11.75 -7.40
N ALA A 80 -3.30 12.19 -8.44
CA ALA A 80 -3.30 11.56 -9.76
C ALA A 80 -2.80 10.11 -9.74
N LYS A 81 -1.87 9.77 -8.82
CA LYS A 81 -1.41 8.40 -8.61
C LYS A 81 -2.41 7.56 -7.83
N GLY A 82 -3.27 8.17 -7.02
CA GLY A 82 -4.23 7.49 -6.14
C GLY A 82 -5.12 6.48 -6.85
N SER A 83 -5.71 6.87 -7.99
CA SER A 83 -6.58 5.98 -8.76
C SER A 83 -5.83 4.77 -9.30
N ARG A 84 -4.58 4.95 -9.74
CA ARG A 84 -3.72 3.85 -10.20
C ARG A 84 -3.37 2.91 -9.06
N LEU A 85 -3.01 3.46 -7.89
CA LEU A 85 -2.66 2.69 -6.71
C LEU A 85 -3.86 1.89 -6.19
N LEU A 86 -5.05 2.50 -6.12
CA LEU A 86 -6.26 1.81 -5.68
C LEU A 86 -6.72 0.76 -6.70
N GLY A 87 -6.66 1.06 -8.00
CA GLY A 87 -6.96 0.10 -9.07
C GLY A 87 -6.05 -1.12 -9.04
N LEU A 88 -4.72 -0.89 -8.95
CA LEU A 88 -3.74 -1.97 -8.81
C LEU A 88 -3.98 -2.77 -7.52
N ALA A 89 -4.26 -2.10 -6.41
CA ALA A 89 -4.54 -2.77 -5.14
C ALA A 89 -5.75 -3.70 -5.24
N LYS A 90 -6.83 -3.27 -5.88
CA LYS A 90 -8.01 -4.12 -6.14
C LYS A 90 -7.62 -5.33 -6.97
N ALA A 91 -6.98 -5.14 -8.13
CA ALA A 91 -6.54 -6.26 -8.98
C ALA A 91 -5.64 -7.26 -8.22
N LEU A 92 -4.66 -6.78 -7.46
CA LEU A 92 -3.77 -7.65 -6.68
C LEU A 92 -4.50 -8.43 -5.58
N VAL A 93 -5.46 -7.81 -4.89
CA VAL A 93 -6.14 -8.44 -3.75
C VAL A 93 -7.25 -9.38 -4.22
N THR A 94 -7.98 -9.02 -5.27
CA THR A 94 -9.17 -9.77 -5.70
C THR A 94 -8.90 -10.76 -6.83
N GLU A 95 -7.95 -10.45 -7.72
CA GLU A 95 -7.70 -11.26 -8.92
C GLU A 95 -6.37 -12.02 -8.85
N MET A 96 -5.33 -11.42 -8.25
CA MET A 96 -3.98 -11.99 -8.18
C MET A 96 -3.42 -12.12 -6.75
N PRO A 97 -4.17 -12.72 -5.79
CA PRO A 97 -3.79 -12.70 -4.37
C PRO A 97 -2.46 -13.42 -4.08
N ARG A 98 -2.03 -14.35 -4.93
CA ARG A 98 -0.75 -15.05 -4.79
C ARG A 98 0.45 -14.17 -5.13
N THR A 99 0.28 -13.13 -5.95
CA THR A 99 1.34 -12.17 -6.30
C THR A 99 1.75 -11.30 -5.10
N LEU A 100 0.87 -11.16 -4.09
CA LEU A 100 1.18 -10.43 -2.86
C LEU A 100 2.09 -11.21 -1.89
N ALA A 101 2.32 -12.50 -2.14
CA ALA A 101 3.13 -13.38 -1.32
C ALA A 101 4.43 -13.83 -2.01
N ALA A 102 4.68 -13.30 -3.22
CA ALA A 102 5.86 -13.59 -4.03
C ALA A 102 6.99 -12.59 -3.76
#